data_AF-A0A7S0GG23-F1
#
_entry.id   AF-A0A7S0GG23-F1
#
_cell.length_a   1.000
_cell.length_b   1.000
_cell.length_c   1.000
_cell.angle_alpha   90.00
_cell.angle_beta   90.00
_cell.angle_gamma   90.00
#
_symmetry.space_group_name_H-M   'P 1'
#
loop_
_entity.id
_entity.type
_entity.pdbx_description
1 polymer ?
#
loop_
_entity_poly.entity_id
_entity_poly.type
_entity_poly.pdbx_seq_one_letter_code
_entity_poly.pdbx_strand_id
1 'polypeptide(L)'
;RYNEKEIAVTASTGIAATHINGVTLHSWAGIGIGRGGASKLVPKVLGNNAACERWRTTQALVLDEVSMIDGILFEALDQIGRSVRGKCNLPFGGLQVILCGDFFQLPP
;
A
#
# COMPACT_ATOMS: atom_id res chain seq x y z
N ARG A 1 10.30 0.22 18.81
CA ARG A 1 10.90 -0.94 18.11
C ARG A 1 9.76 -1.63 17.38
N TYR A 2 9.83 -1.75 16.07
CA TYR A 2 8.82 -2.45 15.26
C TYR A 2 9.02 -3.96 15.41
N ASN A 3 7.94 -4.74 15.54
CA ASN A 3 8.04 -6.18 15.35
C ASN A 3 8.14 -6.49 13.84
N GLU A 4 8.86 -7.53 13.44
CA GLU A 4 8.99 -7.91 12.01
C GLU A 4 7.63 -8.12 11.33
N LYS A 5 6.61 -8.57 12.08
CA LYS A 5 5.24 -8.78 11.58
C LYS A 5 4.45 -7.49 11.36
N GLU A 6 4.95 -6.34 11.82
CA GLU A 6 4.29 -5.03 11.72
C GLU A 6 4.84 -4.18 10.56
N ILE A 7 5.86 -4.67 9.86
CA ILE A 7 6.46 -4.01 8.69
C ILE A 7 5.99 -4.74 7.44
N ALA A 8 5.32 -4.01 6.55
CA ALA A 8 4.93 -4.49 5.24
C ALA A 8 6.01 -4.11 4.23
N VAL A 9 6.68 -5.12 3.65
CA VAL A 9 7.67 -4.92 2.59
C VAL A 9 6.99 -5.18 1.24
N THR A 10 6.91 -4.16 0.40
CA THR A 10 6.18 -4.22 -0.86
C THR A 10 6.96 -3.62 -2.03
N ALA A 11 6.63 -4.04 -3.24
CA ALA A 11 7.09 -3.42 -4.48
C ALA A 11 5.97 -3.30 -5.50
N SER A 12 6.17 -2.50 -6.55
CA SER A 12 5.20 -2.31 -7.64
C SER A 12 5.02 -3.56 -8.51
N THR A 13 6.07 -4.35 -8.73
CA THR A 13 6.04 -5.59 -9.54
C THR A 13 6.40 -6.84 -8.74
N GLY A 14 6.03 -8.02 -9.27
CA GLY A 14 6.32 -9.30 -8.61
C GLY A 14 7.82 -9.62 -8.56
N ILE A 15 8.56 -9.29 -9.62
CA ILE A 15 10.02 -9.51 -9.68
C ILE A 15 10.72 -8.64 -8.64
N ALA A 16 10.39 -7.34 -8.59
CA ALA A 16 10.94 -6.43 -7.58
C ALA A 16 10.60 -6.89 -6.15
N ALA A 17 9.35 -7.32 -5.92
CA ALA A 17 8.93 -7.82 -4.61
C ALA A 17 9.74 -9.05 -4.17
N THR A 18 10.08 -9.97 -5.09
CA THR A 18 10.88 -11.14 -4.76
C THR A 18 12.32 -10.80 -4.36
N HIS A 19 12.91 -9.74 -4.92
CA HIS A 19 14.27 -9.31 -4.56
C HIS A 19 14.37 -8.77 -3.13
N ILE A 20 13.27 -8.26 -2.58
CA ILE A 20 13.20 -7.73 -1.21
C ILE A 20 12.47 -8.66 -0.23
N ASN A 21 12.25 -9.93 -0.60
CA ASN A 21 11.45 -10.91 0.17
C ASN A 21 10.07 -10.36 0.60
N GLY A 22 9.47 -9.52 -0.24
CA GLY A 22 8.19 -8.88 0.00
C GLY A 22 7.07 -9.45 -0.85
N VAL A 23 5.98 -8.70 -0.93
CA VAL A 23 4.83 -8.99 -1.81
C VAL A 23 4.51 -7.78 -2.69
N THR A 24 3.72 -7.95 -3.74
CA THR A 24 3.28 -6.79 -4.52
C THR A 24 2.39 -5.88 -3.68
N LEU A 25 2.48 -4.57 -3.91
CA LEU A 25 1.62 -3.57 -3.27
C LEU A 25 0.13 -3.92 -3.45
N HIS A 26 -0.23 -4.37 -4.65
CA HIS A 26 -1.58 -4.81 -5.00
C HIS A 26 -2.09 -5.98 -4.13
N SER A 27 -1.23 -6.98 -3.91
CA SER A 27 -1.53 -8.16 -3.10
C SER A 27 -1.68 -7.78 -1.62
N TRP A 28 -0.71 -7.03 -1.08
CA TRP A 28 -0.74 -6.58 0.31
C TRP A 28 -1.98 -5.72 0.59
N ALA A 29 -2.24 -4.71 -0.24
CA ALA A 29 -3.34 -3.77 -0.06
C ALA A 29 -4.73 -4.41 -0.24
N GLY A 30 -4.82 -5.56 -0.92
CA GLY A 30 -6.09 -6.25 -1.16
C GLY A 30 -6.94 -5.64 -2.28
N ILE A 31 -6.32 -4.88 -3.19
CA ILE A 31 -7.00 -4.07 -4.21
C ILE A 31 -7.17 -4.82 -5.56
N GLY A 32 -6.53 -5.97 -5.75
CA GLY A 32 -6.51 -6.67 -7.04
C GLY A 32 -5.79 -5.84 -8.10
N ILE A 33 -6.42 -5.58 -9.24
CA ILE A 33 -5.83 -4.81 -10.35
C ILE A 33 -5.66 -3.30 -10.01
N GLY A 34 -6.25 -2.80 -8.92
CA GLY A 34 -6.05 -1.41 -8.49
C GLY A 34 -6.70 -0.33 -9.38
N ARG A 35 -7.65 -0.71 -10.24
CA ARG A 35 -8.35 0.23 -11.13
C ARG A 35 -9.60 0.85 -10.49
N GLY A 36 -9.91 2.07 -10.91
CA GLY A 36 -11.16 2.76 -10.58
C GLY A 36 -11.10 3.69 -9.37
N GLY A 37 -9.89 4.00 -8.88
CA GLY A 37 -9.65 4.99 -7.84
C GLY A 37 -10.28 4.65 -6.48
N ALA A 38 -10.24 5.62 -5.57
CA ALA A 38 -10.66 5.39 -4.19
C ALA A 38 -12.13 4.96 -4.05
N SER A 39 -13.02 5.49 -4.90
CA SER A 39 -14.46 5.18 -4.85
C SER A 39 -14.77 3.69 -5.04
N LYS A 40 -13.96 2.97 -5.80
CA LYS A 40 -14.10 1.51 -5.97
C LYS A 40 -13.20 0.71 -5.03
N LEU A 41 -12.00 1.21 -4.76
CA LEU A 41 -11.01 0.46 -3.97
C LEU A 41 -11.28 0.49 -2.46
N VAL A 42 -11.77 1.61 -1.92
CA VAL A 42 -12.08 1.72 -0.48
C VAL A 42 -13.16 0.72 -0.05
N PRO A 43 -14.35 0.64 -0.68
CA PRO A 43 -15.38 -0.33 -0.29
C PRO A 43 -14.89 -1.77 -0.46
N LYS A 44 -14.09 -2.04 -1.50
CA LYS A 44 -13.51 -3.36 -1.76
C LYS A 44 -12.59 -3.81 -0.63
N VAL A 45 -11.71 -2.93 -0.16
CA VAL A 45 -10.80 -3.26 0.96
C VAL A 45 -11.58 -3.38 2.26
N LEU A 46 -12.54 -2.48 2.53
CA LEU A 46 -13.38 -2.54 3.73
C LEU A 46 -14.19 -3.85 3.82
N GLY A 47 -14.62 -4.41 2.68
CA GLY A 47 -15.28 -5.72 2.61
C GLY A 47 -14.35 -6.93 2.77
N ASN A 48 -13.03 -6.72 2.79
CA ASN A 48 -12.03 -7.78 2.93
C ASN A 48 -11.38 -7.74 4.32
N ASN A 49 -11.92 -8.55 5.25
CA ASN A 49 -11.44 -8.60 6.64
C ASN A 49 -9.92 -8.86 6.76
N ALA A 50 -9.37 -9.73 5.92
CA ALA A 50 -7.93 -10.03 5.95
C ALA A 50 -7.09 -8.83 5.50
N ALA A 51 -7.56 -8.06 4.50
CA ALA A 51 -6.90 -6.82 4.10
C ALA A 51 -7.02 -5.75 5.19
N CYS A 52 -8.22 -5.56 5.74
CA CYS A 52 -8.45 -4.63 6.83
C CYS A 52 -7.51 -4.90 8.02
N GLU A 53 -7.33 -6.16 8.40
CA GLU A 53 -6.44 -6.52 9.50
C GLU A 53 -4.98 -6.21 9.18
N ARG A 54 -4.51 -6.48 7.96
CA ARG A 54 -3.16 -6.08 7.53
C ARG A 54 -2.97 -4.56 7.63
N TRP A 55 -3.92 -3.78 7.11
CA TRP A 55 -3.86 -2.31 7.18
C TRP A 55 -3.87 -1.76 8.61
N ARG A 56 -4.54 -2.43 9.55
CA ARG A 56 -4.58 -2.04 10.97
C ARG A 56 -3.32 -2.43 11.74
N THR A 57 -2.81 -3.63 11.51
CA THR A 57 -1.65 -4.19 12.22
C THR A 57 -0.32 -3.63 11.71
N THR A 58 -0.26 -3.26 10.43
CA THR A 58 0.95 -2.66 9.85
C THR A 58 1.23 -1.29 10.47
N GLN A 59 2.46 -1.07 10.90
CA GLN A 59 2.95 0.20 11.42
C GLN A 59 3.85 0.93 10.42
N ALA A 60 4.57 0.19 9.56
CA ALA A 60 5.38 0.75 8.49
C ALA A 60 5.15 -0.01 7.17
N LEU A 61 4.95 0.73 6.08
CA LEU A 61 4.84 0.22 4.71
C LEU A 61 6.06 0.69 3.92
N VAL A 62 6.89 -0.26 3.49
CA VAL A 62 7.97 -0.05 2.55
C VAL A 62 7.44 -0.33 1.15
N LEU A 63 7.61 0.63 0.24
CA LEU A 63 7.24 0.53 -1.16
C LEU A 63 8.47 0.80 -2.02
N ASP A 64 8.99 -0.26 -2.63
CA ASP A 64 10.06 -0.19 -3.61
C ASP A 64 9.51 -0.03 -5.03
N GLU A 65 10.33 0.57 -5.91
CA GLU A 65 9.97 0.93 -7.28
C GLU A 65 8.71 1.80 -7.39
N VAL A 66 8.66 2.87 -6.58
CA VAL A 66 7.54 3.82 -6.54
C VAL A 66 7.32 4.56 -7.87
N SER A 67 8.33 4.63 -8.74
CA SER A 67 8.26 5.24 -10.07
C SER A 67 7.21 4.58 -10.97
N MET A 68 6.88 3.32 -10.72
CA MET A 68 5.86 2.55 -11.46
C MET A 68 4.47 2.61 -10.82
N ILE A 69 4.24 3.48 -9.84
CA ILE A 69 2.93 3.66 -9.19
C ILE A 69 2.29 4.96 -9.66
N ASP A 70 1.09 4.85 -10.24
CA ASP A 70 0.28 5.99 -10.64
C ASP A 70 -0.22 6.80 -9.43
N GLY A 71 -0.29 8.12 -9.57
CA GLY A 71 -0.75 9.04 -8.53
C GLY A 71 -2.18 8.78 -8.08
N ILE A 72 -3.06 8.34 -8.99
CA ILE A 72 -4.45 7.98 -8.66
C ILE A 72 -4.48 6.77 -7.73
N LEU A 73 -3.62 5.78 -7.99
CA LEU A 73 -3.51 4.61 -7.13
C LEU A 73 -2.93 4.99 -5.77
N PHE A 74 -1.91 5.84 -5.74
CA PHE A 74 -1.30 6.31 -4.50
C PHE A 74 -2.30 7.07 -3.61
N GLU A 75 -3.10 7.97 -4.19
CA GLU A 75 -4.16 8.68 -3.47
C GLU A 75 -5.24 7.70 -2.97
N ALA A 76 -5.61 6.71 -3.78
CA ALA A 76 -6.57 5.70 -3.35
C ALA A 76 -6.06 4.87 -2.15
N LEU A 77 -4.77 4.57 -2.09
CA LEU A 77 -4.14 3.87 -0.95
C LEU A 77 -4.15 4.73 0.31
N ASP A 78 -3.90 6.03 0.21
CA ASP A 78 -4.02 6.96 1.34
C ASP A 78 -5.46 6.99 1.88
N GLN A 79 -6.46 7.09 0.99
CA GLN A 79 -7.87 7.05 1.37
C GLN A 79 -8.26 5.71 2.03
N ILE A 80 -7.78 4.58 1.50
CA ILE A 80 -7.96 3.25 2.12
C ILE A 80 -7.39 3.24 3.54
N GLY A 81 -6.15 3.69 3.72
CA GLY A 81 -5.49 3.71 5.03
C GLY A 81 -6.28 4.55 6.05
N ARG A 82 -6.73 5.74 5.64
CA ARG A 82 -7.57 6.62 6.46
C ARG A 82 -8.89 5.96 6.85
N SER A 83 -9.59 5.34 5.90
CA SER A 83 -10.88 4.68 6.15
C SER A 83 -10.74 3.44 7.04
N VAL A 84 -9.75 2.58 6.79
CA VAL A 84 -9.58 1.32 7.54
C VAL A 84 -9.11 1.56 8.98
N ARG A 85 -8.25 2.56 9.19
CA ARG A 85 -7.65 2.89 10.50
C ARG A 85 -8.45 3.93 11.29
N GLY A 86 -9.47 4.54 10.69
CA GLY A 86 -10.33 5.54 11.34
C GLY A 86 -9.64 6.86 11.69
N LYS A 87 -8.52 7.18 11.05
CA LYS A 87 -7.71 8.39 11.31
C LYS A 87 -7.68 9.30 10.08
N CYS A 88 -8.80 9.95 9.79
CA CYS A 88 -8.99 10.74 8.56
C CYS A 88 -8.03 11.93 8.41
N ASN A 89 -7.52 12.46 9.53
CA ASN A 89 -6.64 13.64 9.55
C ASN A 89 -5.16 13.31 9.39
N LEU A 90 -4.78 12.02 9.40
CA LEU A 90 -3.40 11.60 9.25
C LEU A 90 -3.19 10.94 7.89
N PRO A 91 -2.07 11.24 7.18
CA PRO A 91 -1.70 10.52 5.97
C PRO A 91 -1.70 9.00 6.21
N PHE A 92 -2.28 8.25 5.29
CA PHE A 92 -2.46 6.79 5.33
C PHE A 92 -3.08 6.27 6.65
N GLY A 93 -3.83 7.10 7.37
CA GLY A 93 -4.37 6.74 8.69
C GLY A 93 -3.30 6.62 9.77
N GLY A 94 -2.19 7.37 9.65
CA GLY A 94 -1.06 7.34 10.58
C GLY A 94 -0.17 6.10 10.40
N LEU A 95 -0.14 5.53 9.20
CA LEU A 95 0.81 4.50 8.77
C LEU A 95 2.11 5.19 8.32
N GLN A 96 3.26 4.72 8.79
CA GLN A 96 4.54 5.20 8.27
C GLN A 96 4.73 4.63 6.86
N VAL A 97 4.99 5.49 5.88
CA VAL A 97 5.25 5.07 4.50
C VAL A 97 6.69 5.41 4.13
N ILE A 98 7.43 4.42 3.65
CA ILE A 98 8.82 4.52 3.22
C ILE A 98 8.83 4.21 1.72
N LEU A 99 9.13 5.22 0.91
CA LEU A 99 9.17 5.11 -0.54
C LEU A 99 10.62 4.97 -1.00
N CYS A 100 10.87 3.98 -1.85
CA CYS A 100 12.13 3.74 -2.52
C CYS A 100 11.89 3.62 -4.03
N GLY A 101 12.84 4.11 -4.82
CA GLY A 101 12.80 4.06 -6.27
C GLY A 101 13.50 5.25 -6.90
N ASP A 102 13.62 5.17 -8.22
CA ASP A 102 14.22 6.22 -9.04
C ASP A 102 13.25 6.61 -10.17
N PHE A 103 12.78 7.86 -10.14
CA PHE A 103 11.85 8.40 -11.14
C PHE A 103 12.48 8.68 -12.50
N PHE A 104 13.82 8.60 -12.63
CA PHE A 104 14.50 8.64 -13.92
C PHE A 104 14.49 7.29 -14.66
N GLN A 105 13.95 6.24 -14.03
CA GLN A 105 13.71 4.97 -14.68
C GLN A 105 12.39 5.00 -15.49
N LEU A 106 11.68 3.88 -15.58
CA LEU A 106 10.44 3.77 -16.33
C LEU A 106 9.28 4.48 -15.58
N PRO A 107 8.50 5.33 -16.28
CA PRO A 107 7.26 5.87 -15.72
C PRO A 107 6.16 4.78 -15.63
N PRO A 108 5.08 5.03 -14.84
CA PRO A 108 3.96 4.10 -14.68
C PRO A 108 3.14 3.88 -15.96
#